data_AF-A0A9P9EEE8-F1
#
_entry.id   AF-A0A9P9EEE8-F1
#
_cell.length_a   1.000
_cell.length_b   1.000
_cell.length_c   1.000
_cell.angle_alpha   90.00
_cell.angle_beta   90.00
_cell.angle_gamma   90.00
#
_symmetry.space_group_name_H-M   'P 1'
#
loop_
_entity.id
_entity.type
_entity.pdbx_description
1 polymer ?
#
loop_
_entity_poly.entity_id
_entity_poly.type
_entity_poly.pdbx_seq_one_letter_code
_entity_poly.pdbx_strand_id
1 'polypeptide(L)'
;MKVNAAMAEAEKDFSNVEVLATHALTLLWPTSGGMIGGSDPKVAAAAAPIRIFITENPLNKYGIFHQRPRSTYSPRYISKHVVDHFLCVLSGHNDCETSFQKNIPHIIMFILDHILNDQFCLLHNDAAVIEGRPPCNERTINMDFEIPGPVTFLCFNE
;
A
#
# COMPACT_ATOMS: atom_id res chain seq x y z
N MET A 1 19.54 11.06 21.20
CA MET A 1 20.72 10.33 20.68
C MET A 1 20.38 8.93 20.16
N LYS A 2 19.62 8.08 20.88
CA LYS A 2 19.21 6.73 20.39
C LYS A 2 18.25 6.76 19.18
N VAL A 3 17.37 7.76 19.10
CA VAL A 3 16.39 7.88 18.00
C VAL A 3 17.08 8.12 16.64
N ASN A 4 18.10 8.97 16.62
CA ASN A 4 18.85 9.28 15.38
C ASN A 4 19.61 8.07 14.83
N ALA A 5 20.10 7.18 15.71
CA ALA A 5 20.77 5.96 15.29
C ALA A 5 19.79 4.94 14.68
N ALA A 6 18.62 4.78 15.28
CA ALA A 6 17.57 3.89 14.76
C ALA A 6 16.99 4.38 13.42
N MET A 7 16.85 5.70 13.24
CA MET A 7 16.44 6.28 11.96
C MET A 7 17.49 6.04 10.86
N ALA A 8 18.77 6.26 11.16
CA ALA A 8 19.84 6.04 10.19
C ALA A 8 19.95 4.55 9.78
N GLU A 9 19.67 3.62 10.70
CA GLU A 9 19.62 2.18 10.39
C GLU A 9 18.42 1.84 9.49
N ALA A 10 17.24 2.41 9.78
CA ALA A 10 16.04 2.22 8.96
C ALA A 10 16.18 2.82 7.55
N GLU A 11 16.80 3.99 7.42
CA GLU A 11 17.10 4.61 6.11
C GLU A 11 18.06 3.74 5.30
N LYS A 12 19.09 3.20 5.96
CA LYS A 12 20.02 2.26 5.32
C LYS A 12 19.30 0.99 4.85
N ASP A 13 18.41 0.44 5.67
CA ASP A 13 17.61 -0.74 5.30
C ASP A 13 16.71 -0.43 4.10
N PHE A 14 16.07 0.74 4.07
CA PHE A 14 15.28 1.18 2.93
C PHE A 14 16.13 1.29 1.65
N SER A 15 17.29 1.96 1.71
CA SER A 15 18.21 2.06 0.57
C SER A 15 18.67 0.69 0.06
N ASN A 16 18.85 -0.30 0.93
CA ASN A 16 19.19 -1.66 0.49
C ASN A 16 18.03 -2.30 -0.30
N VAL A 17 16.78 -2.12 0.15
CA VAL A 17 15.61 -2.62 -0.58
C VAL A 17 15.43 -1.87 -1.91
N GLU A 18 15.67 -0.57 -1.93
CA GLU A 18 15.63 0.26 -3.15
C GLU A 18 16.64 -0.24 -4.19
N VAL A 19 17.88 -0.52 -3.79
CA VAL A 19 18.90 -1.09 -4.68
C VAL A 19 18.43 -2.43 -5.26
N LEU A 20 17.85 -3.30 -4.44
CA LEU A 20 17.31 -4.59 -4.91
C LEU A 20 16.15 -4.40 -5.90
N ALA A 21 15.21 -3.51 -5.59
CA ALA A 21 14.06 -3.21 -6.45
C ALA A 21 14.52 -2.64 -7.80
N THR A 22 15.44 -1.67 -7.79
CA THR A 22 15.92 -1.00 -9.02
C THR A 22 16.54 -1.96 -10.04
N HIS A 23 17.15 -3.05 -9.57
CA HIS A 23 17.78 -4.05 -10.44
C HIS A 23 16.86 -5.22 -10.80
N ALA A 24 15.68 -5.31 -10.20
CA ALA A 24 14.76 -6.43 -10.40
C ALA A 24 13.63 -6.06 -11.38
N LEU A 25 13.48 -6.83 -12.46
CA LEU A 25 12.27 -6.78 -13.29
C LEU A 25 11.08 -7.43 -12.60
N THR A 26 11.35 -8.38 -11.70
CA THR A 26 10.34 -9.07 -10.91
C THR A 26 10.88 -9.37 -9.53
N LEU A 27 10.09 -9.08 -8.49
CA LEU A 27 10.47 -9.29 -7.08
C LEU A 27 9.27 -9.83 -6.33
N LEU A 28 9.47 -10.88 -5.54
CA LEU A 28 8.49 -11.31 -4.53
C LEU A 28 9.10 -11.15 -3.14
N TRP A 29 8.40 -10.42 -2.27
CA TRP A 29 8.80 -10.14 -0.91
C TRP A 29 8.04 -11.03 0.09
N PRO A 30 8.64 -12.14 0.55
CA PRO A 30 8.02 -12.99 1.55
C PRO A 30 8.17 -12.37 2.94
N THR A 31 7.11 -12.44 3.74
CA THR A 31 7.12 -12.02 5.14
C THR A 31 6.55 -13.12 6.03
N SER A 32 7.03 -13.19 7.27
CA SER A 32 6.51 -14.10 8.29
C SER A 32 5.81 -13.29 9.38
N GLY A 33 4.52 -13.03 9.21
CA GLY A 33 3.71 -12.20 10.12
C GLY A 33 2.22 -12.33 9.83
N GLY A 34 1.41 -12.24 10.88
CA GLY A 34 -0.04 -12.26 10.73
C GLY A 34 -0.54 -10.88 10.34
N MET A 35 -0.51 -10.59 9.03
CA MET A 35 -1.05 -9.35 8.47
C MET A 35 -2.58 -9.30 8.69
N ILE A 36 -3.26 -10.39 8.36
CA ILE A 36 -4.70 -10.53 8.61
C ILE A 36 -4.95 -10.56 10.13
N GLY A 37 -5.65 -9.53 10.62
CA GLY A 37 -5.95 -9.32 12.04
C GLY A 37 -4.95 -8.42 12.78
N GLY A 38 -3.95 -7.84 12.10
CA GLY A 38 -3.07 -6.82 12.69
C GLY A 38 -2.17 -7.33 13.81
N SER A 39 -1.85 -8.62 13.81
CA SER A 39 -1.13 -9.25 14.92
C SER A 39 0.38 -8.97 14.95
N ASP A 40 0.96 -8.49 13.84
CA ASP A 40 2.37 -8.13 13.74
C ASP A 40 2.58 -6.84 12.93
N PRO A 41 2.73 -5.67 13.60
CA PRO A 41 2.91 -4.39 12.91
C PRO A 41 4.28 -4.29 12.20
N LYS A 42 5.29 -5.07 12.61
CA LYS A 42 6.61 -5.02 11.98
C LYS A 42 6.56 -5.55 10.55
N VAL A 43 5.72 -6.55 10.30
CA VAL A 43 5.50 -7.10 8.96
C VAL A 43 4.81 -6.09 8.04
N ALA A 44 3.86 -5.32 8.57
CA ALA A 44 3.24 -4.25 7.81
C ALA A 44 4.25 -3.15 7.44
N ALA A 45 5.12 -2.77 8.38
CA ALA A 45 6.18 -1.79 8.14
C ALA A 45 7.22 -2.31 7.13
N ALA A 46 7.64 -3.58 7.24
CA ALA A 46 8.60 -4.18 6.30
C ALA A 46 8.04 -4.35 4.87
N ALA A 47 6.72 -4.44 4.72
CA ALA A 47 6.07 -4.52 3.41
C ALA A 47 5.85 -3.14 2.75
N ALA A 48 5.88 -2.06 3.53
CA ALA A 48 5.58 -0.71 3.03
C ALA A 48 6.49 -0.24 1.88
N PRO A 49 7.82 -0.44 1.91
CA PRO A 49 8.69 -0.07 0.79
C PRO A 49 8.30 -0.76 -0.52
N ILE A 50 7.93 -2.04 -0.45
CA ILE A 50 7.51 -2.81 -1.63
C ILE A 50 6.20 -2.28 -2.19
N ARG A 51 5.25 -1.89 -1.32
CA ARG A 51 4.00 -1.25 -1.76
C ARG A 51 4.26 0.07 -2.50
N ILE A 52 5.20 0.88 -2.00
CA ILE A 52 5.63 2.11 -2.68
C ILE A 52 6.19 1.76 -4.07
N PHE A 53 7.10 0.78 -4.16
CA PHE A 53 7.68 0.39 -5.44
C PHE A 53 6.66 -0.20 -6.43
N ILE A 54 5.64 -0.94 -5.95
CA ILE A 54 4.51 -1.41 -6.77
C ILE A 54 3.79 -0.22 -7.41
N THR A 55 3.56 0.85 -6.64
CA THR A 55 2.85 2.05 -7.13
C THR A 55 3.71 2.95 -8.00
N GLU A 56 5.01 3.10 -7.71
CA GLU A 56 5.91 4.02 -8.43
C GLU A 56 6.44 3.43 -9.74
N ASN A 57 6.58 2.10 -9.83
CA ASN A 57 7.18 1.43 -10.99
C ASN A 57 6.24 0.34 -11.55
N PRO A 58 5.07 0.70 -12.15
CA PRO A 58 4.07 -0.26 -12.60
C PRO A 58 4.54 -1.17 -13.75
N LEU A 59 5.64 -0.81 -14.41
CA LEU A 59 6.29 -1.64 -15.44
C LEU A 59 6.98 -2.87 -14.82
N ASN A 60 7.48 -2.74 -13.60
CA ASN A 60 8.13 -3.84 -12.88
C ASN A 60 7.10 -4.68 -12.13
N LYS A 61 7.39 -5.96 -11.97
CA LYS A 61 6.44 -6.93 -11.41
C LYS A 61 6.81 -7.27 -9.98
N TYR A 62 6.28 -6.48 -9.05
CA TYR A 62 6.55 -6.67 -7.63
C TYR A 62 5.36 -7.24 -6.92
N GLY A 63 5.62 -8.10 -5.93
CA GLY A 63 4.58 -8.61 -5.07
C GLY A 63 5.06 -8.92 -3.65
N ILE A 64 4.09 -9.16 -2.78
CA ILE A 64 4.29 -9.40 -1.36
C ILE A 64 3.50 -10.65 -0.96
N PHE A 65 4.17 -11.57 -0.26
CA PHE A 65 3.55 -12.80 0.25
C PHE A 65 3.64 -12.83 1.78
N HIS A 66 2.50 -12.79 2.46
CA HIS A 66 2.44 -12.87 3.91
C HIS A 66 2.15 -14.29 4.39
N GLN A 67 3.11 -14.91 5.07
CA GLN A 67 2.92 -16.18 5.76
C GLN A 67 2.61 -15.96 7.24
N ARG A 68 1.57 -16.63 7.75
CA ARG A 68 1.27 -16.60 9.18
C ARG A 68 2.40 -17.27 10.01
N PRO A 69 2.84 -16.65 11.13
CA PRO A 69 3.80 -17.25 12.04
C PRO A 69 3.28 -18.57 12.60
N ARG A 70 4.19 -19.54 12.82
CA ARG A 70 3.87 -20.86 13.40
C ARG A 70 2.84 -21.65 12.61
N SER A 71 2.82 -21.51 11.29
CA SER A 71 2.03 -22.40 10.46
C SER A 71 2.45 -23.85 10.71
N THR A 72 1.50 -24.74 10.99
CA THR A 72 1.73 -26.19 11.15
C THR A 72 1.97 -26.90 9.82
N TYR A 73 2.06 -26.14 8.73
CA TYR A 73 2.16 -26.66 7.37
C TYR A 73 3.59 -27.06 7.01
N SER A 74 3.70 -28.05 6.12
CA SER A 74 4.99 -28.50 5.64
C SER A 74 5.68 -27.39 4.83
N PRO A 75 7.02 -27.26 4.92
CA PRO A 75 7.76 -26.29 4.11
C PRO A 75 7.49 -26.44 2.61
N ARG A 76 7.40 -27.67 2.09
CA ARG A 76 7.08 -27.95 0.68
C ARG A 76 5.75 -27.35 0.25
N TYR A 77 4.75 -27.41 1.13
CA TYR A 77 3.44 -26.87 0.84
C TYR A 77 3.48 -25.34 0.71
N ILE A 78 4.17 -24.67 1.64
CA ILE A 78 4.33 -23.21 1.61
C ILE A 78 5.18 -22.77 0.40
N SER A 79 6.29 -23.46 0.12
CA SER A 79 7.13 -23.16 -1.03
C SER A 79 6.38 -23.22 -2.35
N LYS A 80 5.46 -24.19 -2.50
CA LYS A 80 4.60 -24.26 -3.69
C LYS A 80 3.78 -22.99 -3.86
N HIS A 81 3.10 -22.52 -2.80
CA HIS A 81 2.30 -21.30 -2.86
C HIS A 81 3.11 -20.03 -3.10
N VAL A 82 4.33 -19.96 -2.55
CA VAL A 82 5.27 -18.85 -2.84
C VAL A 82 5.63 -18.84 -4.33
N VAL A 83 5.92 -20.00 -4.92
CA VAL A 83 6.23 -20.12 -6.36
C VAL A 83 5.01 -19.79 -7.22
N ASP A 84 3.84 -20.34 -6.88
CA ASP A 84 2.60 -20.09 -7.61
C ASP A 84 2.29 -18.58 -7.62
N HIS A 85 2.45 -17.90 -6.48
CA HIS A 85 2.24 -16.46 -6.40
C HIS A 85 3.31 -15.65 -7.16
N PHE A 86 4.58 -16.06 -7.10
CA PHE A 86 5.64 -15.43 -7.91
C PHE A 86 5.31 -15.50 -9.41
N LEU A 87 4.81 -16.64 -9.90
CA LEU A 87 4.39 -16.80 -11.29
C LEU A 87 3.20 -15.90 -11.64
N CYS A 88 2.24 -15.72 -10.73
CA CYS A 88 1.14 -14.77 -10.91
C CYS A 88 1.67 -13.33 -11.08
N VAL A 89 2.55 -12.89 -10.16
CA VAL A 89 3.18 -11.56 -10.22
C VAL A 89 3.93 -11.37 -11.54
N LEU A 90 4.74 -12.36 -11.93
CA LEU A 90 5.50 -12.35 -13.19
C LEU A 90 4.60 -12.22 -14.42
N SER A 91 3.43 -12.88 -14.42
CA SER A 91 2.45 -12.80 -15.51
C SER A 91 1.69 -11.47 -15.59
N GLY A 92 1.88 -10.58 -14.61
CA GLY A 92 1.24 -9.27 -14.57
C GLY A 92 -0.19 -9.29 -14.03
N HIS A 93 -0.55 -10.29 -13.22
CA HIS A 93 -1.78 -10.22 -12.43
C HIS A 93 -1.74 -9.00 -11.48
N ASN A 94 -2.90 -8.39 -11.26
CA ASN A 94 -3.05 -7.24 -10.36
C ASN A 94 -2.96 -7.61 -8.88
N ASP A 95 -2.93 -8.91 -8.56
CA ASP A 95 -2.85 -9.42 -7.20
C ASP A 95 -1.39 -9.35 -6.72
N CYS A 96 -0.93 -8.14 -6.41
CA CYS A 96 0.46 -7.90 -5.99
C CYS A 96 0.68 -8.19 -4.49
N GLU A 97 -0.37 -8.41 -3.70
CA GLU A 97 -0.22 -8.70 -2.27
C GLU A 97 -1.19 -9.82 -1.85
N THR A 98 -0.62 -10.89 -1.33
CA THR A 98 -1.38 -12.04 -0.83
C THR A 98 -0.99 -12.37 0.60
N SER A 99 -1.96 -12.85 1.37
CA SER A 99 -1.74 -13.38 2.70
C SER A 99 -2.29 -14.78 2.84
N PHE A 100 -1.46 -15.69 3.34
CA PHE A 100 -1.80 -17.09 3.49
C PHE A 100 -2.22 -17.37 4.94
N GLN A 101 -3.52 -17.58 5.15
CA GLN A 101 -4.08 -17.87 6.46
C GLN A 101 -5.01 -19.08 6.40
N LYS A 102 -4.87 -20.00 7.37
CA LYS A 102 -5.74 -21.20 7.47
C LYS A 102 -5.87 -21.98 6.15
N ASN A 103 -4.78 -22.05 5.37
CA ASN A 103 -4.73 -22.74 4.09
C ASN A 103 -5.46 -22.04 2.93
N ILE A 104 -5.87 -20.79 3.12
CA ILE A 104 -6.59 -20.01 2.12
C ILE A 104 -5.69 -18.81 1.75
N PRO A 105 -5.37 -18.64 0.46
CA PRO A 105 -4.79 -17.39 0.00
C PRO A 105 -5.86 -16.31 0.04
N HIS A 106 -5.56 -15.22 0.71
CA HIS A 106 -6.38 -14.02 0.75
C HIS A 106 -5.67 -12.94 -0.08
N ILE A 107 -6.43 -12.32 -0.97
CA ILE A 107 -6.01 -11.11 -1.69
C ILE A 107 -6.59 -9.92 -0.94
N ILE A 108 -5.84 -8.83 -0.90
CA ILE A 108 -6.27 -7.60 -0.24
C ILE A 108 -7.03 -6.77 -1.25
N MET A 109 -8.22 -6.35 -0.86
CA MET A 109 -9.04 -5.43 -1.65
C MET A 109 -9.47 -4.27 -0.77
N PHE A 110 -9.38 -3.05 -1.31
CA PHE A 110 -9.99 -1.88 -0.69
C PHE A 110 -11.48 -1.90 -1.01
N ILE A 111 -12.29 -1.97 0.04
CA ILE A 111 -13.74 -1.91 -0.04
C ILE A 111 -14.16 -0.66 0.73
N LEU A 112 -15.10 0.11 0.16
CA LEU A 112 -15.67 1.26 0.86
C LEU A 112 -16.46 0.76 2.08
N ASP A 113 -16.01 1.13 3.28
CA ASP A 113 -16.77 0.89 4.50
C ASP A 113 -17.84 1.97 4.64
N HIS A 114 -19.05 1.65 4.18
CA HIS A 114 -20.19 2.57 4.25
C HIS A 114 -20.50 3.02 5.68
N ILE A 115 -20.32 2.15 6.69
CA ILE A 115 -20.63 2.50 8.08
C ILE A 115 -19.63 3.53 8.60
N LEU A 116 -18.33 3.28 8.38
CA LEU A 116 -17.29 4.20 8.81
C LEU A 116 -17.37 5.53 8.04
N ASN A 117 -17.71 5.47 6.76
CA ASN A 117 -17.94 6.65 5.93
C ASN A 117 -19.16 7.47 6.42
N ASP A 118 -20.28 6.82 6.73
CA ASP A 118 -21.47 7.48 7.25
C ASP A 118 -21.20 8.12 8.63
N GLN A 119 -20.45 7.43 9.50
CA GLN A 119 -20.01 7.99 10.79
C GLN A 119 -19.10 9.19 10.61
N PHE A 120 -18.14 9.10 9.67
CA PHE A 120 -17.28 10.23 9.33
C PHE A 120 -18.11 11.42 8.85
N CYS A 121 -19.05 11.19 7.93
CA CYS A 121 -19.98 12.22 7.45
C CYS A 121 -20.82 12.79 8.57
N LEU A 122 -21.33 12.00 9.52
CA LEU A 122 -22.11 12.52 10.66
C LEU A 122 -21.26 13.39 11.60
N LEU A 123 -20.00 13.02 11.82
CA LEU A 123 -19.08 13.75 12.70
C LEU A 123 -18.50 15.01 12.06
N HIS A 124 -18.42 15.05 10.72
CA HIS A 124 -17.82 16.14 9.96
C HIS A 124 -18.83 16.82 9.03
N ASN A 125 -20.12 16.60 9.24
CA ASN A 125 -21.23 17.34 8.61
C ASN A 125 -21.40 18.73 9.24
N ASP A 126 -20.30 19.42 9.53
CA ASP A 126 -20.29 20.84 9.26
C ASP A 126 -20.38 20.93 7.75
N ALA A 127 -21.61 21.09 7.24
CA ALA A 127 -21.88 21.22 5.83
C ALA A 127 -20.78 22.09 5.21
N ALA A 128 -19.93 21.50 4.37
CA ALA A 128 -19.00 22.27 3.58
C ALA A 128 -19.88 23.30 2.86
N VAL A 129 -19.82 24.54 3.32
CA VAL A 129 -20.56 25.63 2.70
C VAL A 129 -19.86 25.79 1.38
N ILE A 130 -20.40 25.15 0.34
CA ILE A 130 -20.02 25.37 -1.03
C ILE A 130 -20.49 26.80 -1.33
N GLU A 131 -19.68 27.79 -0.95
CA GLU A 131 -19.82 29.15 -1.45
C GLU A 131 -19.47 29.09 -2.94
N GLY A 132 -20.48 28.82 -3.76
CA GLY A 132 -20.37 29.00 -5.20
C GLY A 132 -20.15 30.47 -5.50
N ARG A 133 -18.89 30.90 -5.57
CA ARG A 133 -18.54 32.19 -6.16
C ARG A 133 -18.55 31.99 -7.68
N PRO A 134 -19.39 32.72 -8.43
CA PRO A 134 -19.27 32.71 -9.88
C PRO A 134 -17.86 33.19 -10.24
N PRO A 135 -17.22 32.60 -11.27
CA PRO A 135 -15.91 33.06 -11.73
C PRO A 135 -16.01 34.52 -12.17
N CYS A 136 -15.57 35.43 -11.30
CA CYS A 136 -15.51 36.85 -11.59
C CYS A 136 -14.27 37.09 -12.46
N ASN A 137 -14.52 37.51 -13.70
CA ASN A 137 -13.57 37.97 -14.70
C ASN A 137 -12.88 36.86 -15.52
N GLU A 138 -12.73 37.13 -16.81
CA GLU A 138 -12.20 36.30 -17.91
C GLU A 138 -10.70 35.92 -17.74
N ARG A 139 -10.29 35.51 -16.55
CA ARG A 139 -8.93 35.05 -16.26
C ARG A 139 -8.89 33.53 -16.27
N THR A 140 -7.79 32.99 -16.79
CA THR A 140 -7.52 31.55 -16.78
C THR A 140 -7.27 31.12 -15.34
N ILE A 141 -8.16 30.30 -14.79
CA ILE A 141 -8.00 29.72 -13.46
C ILE A 141 -7.17 28.45 -13.59
N ASN A 142 -6.09 28.34 -12.81
CA ASN A 142 -5.30 27.12 -12.73
C ASN A 142 -5.91 26.19 -11.67
N MET A 143 -6.10 24.92 -12.03
CA MET A 143 -6.58 23.87 -11.14
C MET A 143 -5.38 23.14 -10.56
N ASP A 144 -5.28 23.08 -9.24
CA ASP A 144 -4.21 22.35 -8.54
C ASP A 144 -4.77 21.55 -7.37
N PHE A 145 -3.99 20.60 -6.87
CA PHE A 145 -4.32 19.82 -5.69
C PHE A 145 -3.51 20.34 -4.51
N GLU A 146 -4.19 20.76 -3.44
CA GLU A 146 -3.53 21.15 -2.19
C GLU A 146 -2.85 19.95 -1.52
N ILE A 147 -3.43 18.76 -1.72
CA ILE A 147 -2.85 17.47 -1.32
C ILE A 147 -3.04 16.48 -2.48
N PRO A 148 -1.98 15.82 -2.98
CA PRO A 148 -2.12 14.86 -4.06
C PRO A 148 -2.97 13.66 -3.64
N GLY A 149 -4.00 13.33 -4.42
CA GLY A 149 -4.80 12.11 -4.28
C GLY A 149 -6.31 12.36 -4.19
N PRO A 150 -6.84 13.01 -3.14
CA PRO A 150 -8.27 13.15 -2.97
C PRO A 150 -8.83 14.33 -3.78
N VAL A 151 -9.88 14.10 -4.57
CA VAL A 151 -10.60 15.13 -5.36
C VAL A 151 -11.25 16.20 -4.47
N THR A 152 -11.38 15.93 -3.17
CA THR A 152 -11.88 16.86 -2.15
C THR A 152 -10.92 18.00 -1.81
N PHE A 153 -9.64 17.95 -2.20
CA PHE A 153 -8.64 19.02 -1.96
C PHE A 153 -8.27 19.78 -3.22
N LEU A 154 -9.21 19.83 -4.17
CA LEU A 154 -9.04 20.50 -5.44
C LEU A 154 -9.26 22.00 -5.22
N CYS A 155 -8.21 22.80 -5.42
CA CYS A 155 -8.26 24.25 -5.25
C CYS A 155 -8.12 24.96 -6.60
N PHE A 156 -8.70 26.16 -6.66
CA PHE A 156 -8.68 27.01 -7.83
C PHE A 156 -7.85 28.25 -7.49
N ASN A 157 -6.71 28.40 -8.17
CA ASN A 157 -5.81 29.53 -7.97
C ASN A 157 -5.89 30.46 -9.19
N GLU A 158 -5.93 31.77 -8.93
CA GLU A 158 -5.79 32.82 -9.96
C GLU A 158 -4.35 32.98 -10.45
#